data_AF-A0A7J4NWD5-F1
#
_entry.id   AF-A0A7J4NWD5-F1
#
_cell.length_a   1.000
_cell.length_b   1.000
_cell.length_c   1.000
_cell.angle_alpha   90.00
_cell.angle_beta   90.00
_cell.angle_gamma   90.00
#
_symmetry.space_group_name_H-M   'P 1'
#
loop_
_entity.id
_entity.type
_entity.pdbx_description
1 polymer ?
#
loop_
_entity_poly.entity_id
_entity_poly.type
_entity_poly.pdbx_seq_one_letter_code
_entity_poly.pdbx_strand_id
1 'polypeptide(L)'
;MKQFTIISGKGGTGKTTITAAFASLAENAVLADCDVDAPDLHLILKPEIKETFEFSGLKIASKDEEKCTECGKCREYCRFDAIDDDFNVIKERCEGCGVCEYVCPAGAIYLVDRKSGFAYLSETRFGPMSHAELDTAEEATGKLISMVRNNARILADKYNRDLIIIDGPPGIGCPVISAISGVDLVLIVTEPTLSGIHDMERILGVAKHFSIPAVVCINKFDINPG
;
A
#
# COMPACT_ATOMS: atom_id res chain seq x y z
N MET A 1 -2.88 -10.54 -19.58
CA MET A 1 -3.35 -9.23 -19.09
C MET A 1 -2.14 -8.38 -18.76
N LYS A 2 -2.10 -7.14 -19.25
CA LYS A 2 -0.99 -6.20 -19.05
C LYS A 2 -1.20 -5.35 -17.79
N GLN A 3 -0.14 -5.02 -17.09
CA GLN A 3 -0.14 -4.14 -15.92
C GLN A 3 0.76 -2.92 -16.20
N PHE A 4 0.19 -1.74 -16.04
CA PHE A 4 0.86 -0.46 -16.23
C PHE A 4 0.78 0.35 -14.94
N THR A 5 1.93 0.63 -14.33
CA THR A 5 2.01 1.35 -13.05
C THR A 5 2.56 2.74 -13.24
N ILE A 6 1.87 3.73 -12.67
CA ILE A 6 2.31 5.13 -12.62
C ILE A 6 2.77 5.42 -11.19
N ILE A 7 4.01 5.88 -11.01
CA ILE A 7 4.61 6.22 -9.71
C ILE A 7 5.36 7.55 -9.77
N SER A 8 5.78 8.07 -8.61
CA SER A 8 6.59 9.28 -8.52
C SER A 8 7.63 9.18 -7.40
N GLY A 9 8.70 9.96 -7.52
CA GLY A 9 9.74 10.06 -6.47
C GLY A 9 9.25 10.70 -5.18
N LYS A 10 8.26 11.59 -5.29
CA LYS A 10 7.70 12.36 -4.20
C LYS A 10 6.23 12.67 -4.46
N GLY A 11 5.52 13.10 -3.42
CA GLY A 11 4.15 13.58 -3.53
C GLY A 11 4.05 14.87 -4.35
N GLY A 12 2.88 15.11 -4.95
CA GLY A 12 2.56 16.37 -5.62
C GLY A 12 3.10 16.55 -7.04
N THR A 13 3.74 15.54 -7.66
CA THR A 13 4.20 15.61 -9.07
C THR A 13 3.07 15.50 -10.10
N GLY A 14 1.83 15.25 -9.67
CA GLY A 14 0.66 15.11 -10.55
C GLY A 14 0.39 13.68 -11.04
N LYS A 15 1.02 12.68 -10.42
CA LYS A 15 0.84 11.24 -10.66
C LYS A 15 -0.63 10.84 -10.84
N THR A 16 -1.47 11.06 -9.83
CA THR A 16 -2.88 10.64 -9.84
C THR A 16 -3.69 11.30 -10.96
N THR A 17 -3.41 12.57 -11.29
CA THR A 17 -4.04 13.25 -12.43
C THR A 17 -3.67 12.60 -13.76
N ILE A 18 -2.39 12.24 -13.94
CA ILE A 18 -1.91 11.51 -15.12
C ILE A 18 -2.55 10.10 -15.16
N THR A 19 -2.66 9.41 -14.02
CA THR A 19 -3.34 8.12 -13.92
C THR A 19 -4.81 8.22 -14.36
N ALA A 20 -5.55 9.23 -13.89
CA ALA A 20 -6.93 9.47 -14.30
C ALA A 20 -7.05 9.82 -15.79
N ALA A 21 -6.07 10.53 -16.37
CA ALA A 21 -6.02 10.79 -17.81
C ALA A 21 -5.86 9.49 -18.61
N PHE A 22 -4.94 8.60 -18.20
CA PHE A 22 -4.82 7.28 -18.83
C PHE A 22 -6.08 6.44 -18.66
N ALA A 23 -6.72 6.48 -17.49
CA ALA A 23 -8.00 5.81 -17.27
C ALA A 23 -9.08 6.30 -18.25
N SER A 24 -9.15 7.60 -18.52
CA SER A 24 -10.13 8.17 -19.46
C SER A 24 -9.90 7.81 -20.92
N LEU A 25 -8.65 7.48 -21.29
CA LEU A 25 -8.27 7.06 -22.63
C LEU A 25 -8.32 5.54 -22.81
N ALA A 26 -8.39 4.78 -21.72
CA ALA A 26 -8.42 3.34 -21.75
C ALA A 26 -9.85 2.83 -21.93
N GLU A 27 -10.07 2.03 -22.98
CA GLU A 27 -11.40 1.46 -23.27
C GLU A 27 -11.67 0.17 -22.48
N ASN A 28 -10.61 -0.60 -22.18
CA ASN A 28 -10.72 -1.93 -21.58
C ASN A 28 -9.78 -2.13 -20.38
N ALA A 29 -9.94 -1.31 -19.35
CA ALA A 29 -9.07 -1.32 -18.17
C ALA A 29 -9.81 -1.60 -16.84
N VAL A 30 -9.05 -2.12 -15.88
CA VAL A 30 -9.34 -2.04 -14.44
C VAL A 30 -8.37 -1.05 -13.81
N LEU A 31 -8.85 -0.29 -12.85
CA LEU A 31 -8.05 0.68 -12.12
C LEU A 31 -7.66 0.12 -10.75
N ALA A 32 -6.46 0.46 -10.29
CA ALA A 32 -5.99 0.12 -8.96
C ALA A 32 -5.39 1.36 -8.31
N ASP A 33 -5.98 1.84 -7.21
CA ASP A 33 -5.36 2.90 -6.40
C ASP A 33 -4.55 2.26 -5.28
N CYS A 34 -3.24 2.22 -5.50
CA CYS A 34 -2.24 1.68 -4.58
C CYS A 34 -1.53 2.78 -3.79
N ASP A 35 -1.98 4.04 -3.89
CA ASP A 35 -1.51 5.15 -3.04
C ASP A 35 -2.34 5.18 -1.74
N VAL A 36 -2.21 4.13 -0.93
CA VAL A 36 -3.15 3.85 0.17
C VAL A 36 -2.97 4.73 1.41
N ASP A 37 -1.84 5.42 1.53
CA ASP A 37 -1.58 6.40 2.61
C ASP A 37 -2.36 7.70 2.39
N ALA A 38 -2.55 8.09 1.12
CA ALA A 38 -3.26 9.30 0.71
C ALA A 38 -3.96 9.05 -0.63
N PRO A 39 -5.02 8.22 -0.65
CA PRO A 39 -5.65 7.81 -1.91
C PRO A 39 -6.39 8.99 -2.52
N ASP A 40 -5.92 9.52 -3.64
CA ASP A 40 -6.52 10.67 -4.31
C ASP A 40 -7.38 10.28 -5.52
N LEU A 41 -7.24 9.06 -6.07
CA LEU A 41 -7.87 8.71 -7.34
C LEU A 41 -9.39 8.67 -7.23
N HIS A 42 -9.91 8.25 -6.07
CA HIS A 42 -11.34 8.22 -5.79
C HIS A 42 -11.99 9.61 -5.85
N LEU A 43 -11.25 10.69 -5.54
CA LEU A 43 -11.75 12.07 -5.63
C LEU A 43 -12.02 12.49 -7.08
N ILE A 44 -11.18 12.02 -8.01
CA ILE A 44 -11.27 12.34 -9.44
C ILE A 44 -12.32 11.47 -10.13
N LEU A 45 -12.35 10.18 -9.80
CA LEU A 45 -13.18 9.20 -10.48
C LEU A 45 -14.58 9.05 -9.89
N LYS A 46 -14.77 9.47 -8.63
CA LYS A 46 -16.02 9.37 -7.86
C LYS A 46 -16.64 7.95 -7.95
N PRO A 47 -15.89 6.91 -7.54
CA PRO A 47 -16.34 5.53 -7.61
C PRO A 47 -17.62 5.28 -6.81
N GLU A 48 -18.44 4.36 -7.28
CA GLU A 48 -19.51 3.76 -6.49
C GLU A 48 -19.00 2.46 -5.86
N ILE A 49 -18.94 2.40 -4.53
CA ILE A 49 -18.49 1.21 -3.80
C ILE A 49 -19.52 0.09 -3.95
N LYS A 50 -19.07 -1.08 -4.41
CA LYS A 50 -19.88 -2.29 -4.57
C LYS A 50 -19.61 -3.30 -3.46
N GLU A 51 -18.36 -3.44 -3.04
CA GLU A 51 -17.93 -4.37 -2.00
C GLU A 51 -16.88 -3.71 -1.09
N THR A 52 -16.92 -4.06 0.19
CA THR A 52 -15.98 -3.57 1.22
C THR A 52 -15.41 -4.76 1.98
N PHE A 53 -14.10 -4.76 2.20
CA PHE A 53 -13.37 -5.77 2.96
C PHE A 53 -12.57 -5.10 4.07
N GLU A 54 -12.52 -5.75 5.24
CA GLU A 54 -11.61 -5.34 6.30
C GLU A 54 -10.19 -5.81 5.98
N PHE A 55 -9.22 -4.92 6.19
CA PHE A 55 -7.81 -5.24 6.04
C PHE A 55 -7.12 -5.29 7.41
N SER A 56 -6.30 -6.32 7.61
CA SER A 56 -5.43 -6.47 8.77
C SER A 56 -3.98 -6.62 8.31
N GLY A 57 -3.16 -5.59 8.52
CA GLY A 57 -1.78 -5.56 8.02
C GLY A 57 -0.82 -6.37 8.88
N LEU A 58 -1.09 -6.40 10.18
CA LEU A 58 -0.29 -7.03 11.21
C LEU A 58 -1.19 -7.77 12.20
N LYS A 59 -0.60 -8.75 12.87
CA LYS A 59 -1.17 -9.29 14.10
C LYS A 59 -0.55 -8.57 15.28
N ILE A 60 -1.31 -8.33 16.34
CA ILE A 60 -0.80 -7.79 17.59
C ILE A 60 -1.02 -8.78 18.72
N ALA A 61 -0.19 -8.69 19.75
CA ALA A 61 -0.38 -9.50 20.94
C ALA A 61 -1.64 -9.04 21.70
N SER A 62 -2.35 -10.02 22.25
CA SER A 62 -3.46 -9.84 23.18
C SER A 62 -3.21 -10.70 24.42
N LYS A 63 -3.73 -10.27 25.57
CA LYS A 63 -3.63 -10.97 26.85
C LYS A 63 -4.99 -11.54 27.23
N ASP A 64 -5.00 -12.80 27.63
CA ASP A 64 -6.08 -13.48 28.34
C ASP A 64 -5.85 -13.28 29.85
N GLU A 65 -6.65 -12.41 30.47
CA GLU A 65 -6.51 -12.06 31.89
C GLU A 65 -6.75 -13.26 32.80
N GLU A 66 -7.60 -14.21 32.41
CA GLU A 66 -7.94 -15.36 33.25
C GLU A 66 -6.82 -16.39 33.31
N LYS A 67 -6.00 -16.46 32.25
CA LYS A 67 -4.85 -17.38 32.18
C LYS A 67 -3.54 -16.73 32.64
N CYS A 68 -3.47 -15.41 32.70
CA CYS A 68 -2.23 -14.72 33.01
C CYS A 68 -1.77 -15.06 34.43
N THR A 69 -0.56 -15.60 34.56
CA THR A 69 0.05 -15.89 35.86
C THR A 69 1.04 -14.81 36.28
N GLU A 70 1.06 -13.66 35.61
CA GLU A 70 1.93 -12.51 35.92
C GLU A 70 3.43 -12.84 36.00
N CYS A 71 3.89 -13.86 35.23
CA CYS A 71 5.26 -14.35 35.32
C CYS A 71 6.32 -13.42 34.71
N GLY A 72 5.92 -12.34 34.03
CA GLY A 72 6.80 -11.32 33.46
C GLY A 72 7.60 -11.66 32.21
N LYS A 73 7.63 -12.92 31.77
CA LYS A 73 8.41 -13.34 30.59
C LYS A 73 8.05 -12.59 29.32
N CYS A 74 6.76 -12.33 29.08
CA CYS A 74 6.32 -11.60 27.89
C CYS A 74 6.99 -10.22 27.79
N ARG A 75 7.07 -9.50 28.92
CA ARG A 75 7.75 -8.21 29.05
C ARG A 75 9.26 -8.32 28.90
N GLU A 76 9.89 -9.26 29.60
CA GLU A 76 11.35 -9.48 29.58
C GLU A 76 11.90 -9.67 28.16
N TYR A 77 11.16 -10.41 27.31
CA TYR A 77 11.57 -10.71 25.95
C TYR A 77 11.05 -9.71 24.89
N CYS A 78 10.24 -8.72 25.29
CA CYS A 78 9.74 -7.72 24.37
C CYS A 78 10.84 -6.70 24.03
N ARG A 79 11.25 -6.64 22.77
CA ARG A 79 12.26 -5.67 22.30
C ARG A 79 11.70 -4.30 21.90
N PHE A 80 10.37 -4.14 21.99
CA PHE A 80 9.65 -2.97 21.50
C PHE A 80 8.97 -2.18 22.63
N ASP A 81 9.21 -2.58 23.89
CA ASP A 81 8.58 -1.97 25.07
C ASP A 81 7.05 -1.88 24.94
N ALA A 82 6.46 -2.91 24.33
CA ALA A 82 5.04 -3.01 24.03
C ALA A 82 4.22 -3.69 25.14
N ILE A 83 4.85 -3.98 26.28
CA ILE A 83 4.21 -4.61 27.44
C ILE A 83 4.53 -3.78 28.68
N ASP A 84 3.51 -3.30 29.37
CA ASP A 84 3.66 -2.44 30.56
C ASP A 84 3.98 -3.23 31.84
N ASP A 85 4.09 -2.53 32.97
CA ASP A 85 4.38 -3.12 34.28
C ASP A 85 3.28 -4.09 34.77
N ASP A 86 2.04 -3.91 34.33
CA ASP A 86 0.87 -4.75 34.64
C ASP A 86 0.63 -5.83 33.56
N PHE A 87 1.63 -6.05 32.71
CA PHE A 87 1.65 -7.01 31.61
C PHE A 87 0.56 -6.80 30.55
N ASN A 88 0.00 -5.60 30.44
CA ASN A 88 -0.91 -5.24 29.36
C ASN A 88 -0.12 -4.92 28.10
N VAL A 89 -0.72 -5.26 26.95
CA VAL A 89 -0.12 -4.97 25.65
C VAL A 89 -0.45 -3.53 25.24
N ILE A 90 0.58 -2.71 25.06
CA ILE A 90 0.50 -1.37 24.46
C ILE A 90 0.47 -1.56 22.94
N LYS A 91 -0.73 -1.49 22.35
CA LYS A 91 -0.99 -1.86 20.95
C LYS A 91 -0.17 -1.03 19.96
N GLU A 92 0.03 0.25 20.27
CA GLU A 92 0.71 1.22 19.42
C GLU A 92 2.21 0.93 19.28
N ARG A 93 2.80 0.17 20.21
CA ARG A 93 4.21 -0.23 20.19
C ARG A 93 4.41 -1.67 19.74
N CYS A 94 3.33 -2.43 19.56
CA CYS A 94 3.41 -3.85 19.28
C CYS A 94 3.67 -4.10 17.79
N GLU A 95 4.86 -4.59 17.46
CA GLU A 95 5.25 -4.98 16.09
C GLU A 95 4.74 -6.37 15.67
N GLY A 96 4.02 -7.09 16.54
CA GLY A 96 3.42 -8.37 16.16
C GLY A 96 4.39 -9.53 15.96
N CYS A 97 5.61 -9.45 16.49
CA CYS A 97 6.66 -10.45 16.24
C CYS A 97 6.37 -11.86 16.81
N GLY A 98 5.38 -11.99 17.70
CA GLY A 98 4.96 -13.28 18.30
C GLY A 98 5.88 -13.85 19.38
N VAL A 99 6.97 -13.17 19.74
CA VAL A 99 7.91 -13.66 20.78
C VAL A 99 7.21 -13.83 22.12
N CYS A 100 6.35 -12.89 22.52
CA CYS A 100 5.61 -12.93 23.78
C CYS A 100 4.61 -14.10 23.87
N GLU A 101 3.95 -14.46 22.76
CA GLU A 101 3.09 -15.66 22.65
C GLU A 101 3.92 -16.93 22.83
N TYR A 102 5.06 -17.02 22.13
CA TYR A 102 5.96 -18.18 22.19
C TYR A 102 6.53 -18.45 23.59
N VAL A 103 6.94 -17.39 24.32
CA VAL A 103 7.56 -17.55 25.66
C VAL A 103 6.54 -17.65 26.80
N CYS A 104 5.24 -17.42 26.55
CA CYS A 104 4.23 -17.40 27.59
C CYS A 104 3.95 -18.83 28.11
N PRO A 105 4.36 -19.19 29.35
CA PRO A 105 4.20 -20.55 29.84
C PRO A 105 2.74 -20.91 30.14
N ALA A 106 1.90 -19.90 30.40
CA ALA A 106 0.48 -20.07 30.67
C ALA A 106 -0.39 -20.07 29.40
N GLY A 107 0.20 -19.80 28.23
CA GLY A 107 -0.58 -19.60 27.00
C GLY A 107 -1.57 -18.43 27.09
N ALA A 108 -1.26 -17.43 27.92
CA ALA A 108 -2.11 -16.27 28.15
C ALA A 108 -1.91 -15.16 27.10
N ILE A 109 -0.81 -15.15 26.36
CA ILE A 109 -0.57 -14.21 25.27
C ILE A 109 -0.80 -14.92 23.94
N TYR A 110 -1.55 -14.29 23.05
CA TYR A 110 -1.85 -14.80 21.71
C TYR A 110 -1.89 -13.68 20.67
N LEU A 111 -1.66 -14.00 19.40
CA LEU A 111 -1.71 -13.02 18.32
C LEU A 111 -3.13 -12.89 17.71
N VAL A 112 -3.65 -11.67 17.66
CA VAL A 112 -4.93 -11.32 17.01
C VAL A 112 -4.70 -10.39 15.84
N ASP A 113 -5.57 -10.45 14.83
CA ASP A 113 -5.51 -9.53 13.70
C ASP A 113 -5.80 -8.09 14.17
N ARG A 114 -4.90 -7.16 13.84
CA ARG A 114 -5.12 -5.72 14.02
C ARG A 114 -5.75 -5.20 12.74
N LYS A 115 -7.01 -4.78 12.85
CA LYS A 115 -7.67 -4.04 11.78
C LYS A 115 -6.88 -2.73 11.55
N SER A 116 -6.43 -2.55 10.31
CA SER A 116 -5.59 -1.42 9.90
C SER A 116 -6.22 -0.59 8.79
N GLY A 117 -7.40 -0.97 8.30
CA GLY A 117 -8.11 -0.23 7.25
C GLY A 117 -9.10 -1.08 6.47
N PHE A 118 -9.42 -0.61 5.27
CA PHE A 118 -10.40 -1.21 4.38
C PHE A 118 -9.89 -1.28 2.95
N ALA A 119 -10.33 -2.31 2.23
CA ALA A 119 -10.20 -2.39 0.79
C ALA A 119 -11.58 -2.41 0.15
N TYR A 120 -11.69 -1.83 -1.04
CA TYR A 120 -12.95 -1.62 -1.72
C TYR A 120 -12.86 -2.10 -3.17
N LEU A 121 -13.95 -2.68 -3.66
CA LEU A 121 -14.19 -2.86 -5.09
C LEU A 121 -15.29 -1.88 -5.48
N SER A 122 -15.03 -1.13 -6.54
CA SER A 122 -15.91 -0.06 -6.97
C SER A 122 -16.07 -0.04 -8.48
N GLU A 123 -17.14 0.60 -8.92
CA GLU A 123 -17.35 0.93 -10.33
C GLU A 123 -17.06 2.41 -10.55
N THR A 124 -16.36 2.76 -11.62
CA THR A 124 -16.12 4.15 -12.03
C THR A 124 -16.67 4.39 -13.42
N ARG A 125 -16.71 5.66 -13.83
CA ARG A 125 -17.03 6.03 -15.23
C ARG A 125 -16.05 5.47 -16.28
N PHE A 126 -14.90 4.93 -15.88
CA PHE A 126 -13.87 4.37 -16.76
C PHE A 126 -13.63 2.87 -16.53
N GLY A 127 -14.49 2.22 -15.73
CA GLY A 127 -14.44 0.78 -15.46
C GLY A 127 -14.23 0.43 -13.98
N PRO A 128 -14.08 -0.87 -13.69
CA PRO A 128 -13.92 -1.37 -12.32
C PRO A 128 -12.65 -0.84 -11.68
N MET A 129 -12.69 -0.65 -10.37
CA MET A 129 -11.59 -0.12 -9.58
C MET A 129 -11.42 -0.90 -8.29
N SER A 130 -10.18 -1.26 -7.95
CA SER A 130 -9.80 -1.68 -6.61
C SER A 130 -9.05 -0.55 -5.93
N HIS A 131 -9.38 -0.25 -4.68
CA HIS A 131 -8.67 0.77 -3.89
C HIS A 131 -8.73 0.41 -2.41
N ALA A 132 -7.93 1.11 -1.60
CA ALA A 132 -7.90 0.89 -0.17
C ALA A 132 -7.57 2.18 0.57
N GLU A 133 -7.95 2.20 1.84
CA GLU A 133 -7.70 3.29 2.76
C GLU A 133 -7.31 2.70 4.12
N LEU A 134 -6.28 3.28 4.73
CA LEU A 134 -5.83 2.90 6.06
C LEU A 134 -6.54 3.70 7.15
N ASP A 135 -6.68 3.08 8.33
CA ASP A 135 -7.11 3.82 9.52
C ASP A 135 -6.00 4.81 9.97
N THR A 136 -6.37 5.80 10.77
CA THR A 136 -5.42 6.82 11.23
C THR A 136 -4.26 6.21 12.02
N ALA A 137 -3.04 6.69 11.74
CA ALA A 137 -1.78 6.23 12.35
C ALA A 137 -1.33 4.81 11.96
N GLU A 138 -1.86 4.26 10.86
CA GLU A 138 -1.30 3.08 10.18
C GLU A 138 -0.46 3.52 8.96
N GLU A 139 0.53 2.73 8.58
CA GLU A 139 1.37 2.99 7.38
C GLU A 139 1.14 1.93 6.30
N ALA A 140 1.25 2.33 5.03
CA ALA A 140 1.15 1.42 3.90
C ALA A 140 2.20 0.32 3.96
N THR A 141 1.72 -0.88 4.29
CA THR A 141 2.50 -2.09 4.09
C THR A 141 2.41 -2.55 2.64
N GLY A 142 3.46 -3.19 2.14
CA GLY A 142 3.44 -3.84 0.82
C GLY A 142 2.31 -4.88 0.66
N LYS A 143 1.75 -5.39 1.77
CA LYS A 143 0.62 -6.32 1.77
C LYS A 143 -0.67 -5.68 1.27
N LEU A 144 -0.99 -4.46 1.72
CA LEU A 144 -2.22 -3.78 1.30
C LEU A 144 -2.17 -3.47 -0.19
N ILE A 145 -1.05 -2.94 -0.67
CA ILE A 145 -0.81 -2.70 -2.10
C ILE A 145 -0.92 -4.01 -2.90
N SER A 146 -0.34 -5.10 -2.40
CA SER A 146 -0.46 -6.41 -3.05
C SER A 146 -1.91 -6.91 -3.10
N MET A 147 -2.69 -6.68 -2.04
CA MET A 147 -4.11 -7.01 -1.98
C MET A 147 -4.90 -6.21 -3.03
N VAL A 148 -4.72 -4.89 -3.10
CA VAL A 148 -5.38 -4.03 -4.10
C VAL A 148 -5.05 -4.49 -5.52
N ARG A 149 -3.78 -4.79 -5.81
CA ARG A 149 -3.36 -5.29 -7.12
C ARG A 149 -3.97 -6.67 -7.44
N ASN A 150 -4.05 -7.55 -6.45
CA ASN A 150 -4.65 -8.87 -6.63
C ASN A 150 -6.15 -8.77 -6.90
N ASN A 151 -6.85 -7.91 -6.16
CA ASN A 151 -8.25 -7.59 -6.40
C ASN A 151 -8.48 -7.03 -7.81
N ALA A 152 -7.60 -6.14 -8.28
CA ALA A 152 -7.65 -5.63 -9.64
C ALA A 152 -7.49 -6.73 -10.70
N ARG A 153 -6.62 -7.73 -10.47
CA ARG A 153 -6.51 -8.92 -11.35
C ARG A 153 -7.78 -9.75 -11.37
N ILE A 154 -8.37 -10.00 -10.20
CA ILE A 154 -9.63 -10.74 -10.08
C ILE A 154 -10.76 -10.00 -10.82
N LEU A 155 -10.86 -8.67 -10.66
CA LEU A 155 -11.82 -7.85 -11.38
C LEU A 155 -11.58 -7.92 -12.89
N ALA A 156 -10.33 -7.85 -13.32
CA ALA A 156 -9.99 -7.89 -14.73
C ALA A 156 -10.32 -9.25 -15.36
N ASP A 157 -10.08 -10.36 -14.66
CA ASP A 157 -10.53 -11.69 -15.11
C ASP A 157 -12.06 -11.78 -15.14
N LYS A 158 -12.75 -11.33 -14.09
CA LYS A 158 -14.22 -11.34 -13.96
C LYS A 158 -14.91 -10.56 -15.09
N TYR A 159 -14.35 -9.43 -15.48
CA TYR A 159 -14.91 -8.52 -16.49
C TYR A 159 -14.19 -8.58 -17.84
N ASN A 160 -13.31 -9.58 -18.05
CA ASN A 160 -12.55 -9.79 -19.27
C ASN A 160 -11.81 -8.51 -19.77
N ARG A 161 -11.08 -7.87 -18.86
CA ARG A 161 -10.28 -6.67 -19.11
C ARG A 161 -8.82 -7.05 -19.36
N ASP A 162 -8.21 -6.43 -20.36
CA ASP A 162 -6.85 -6.79 -20.79
C ASP A 162 -5.76 -5.93 -20.17
N LEU A 163 -6.13 -4.84 -19.49
CA LEU A 163 -5.24 -3.85 -18.91
C LEU A 163 -5.60 -3.56 -17.46
N ILE A 164 -4.59 -3.48 -16.60
CA ILE A 164 -4.69 -2.87 -15.28
C ILE A 164 -3.84 -1.61 -15.25
N ILE A 165 -4.44 -0.48 -14.87
CA ILE A 165 -3.76 0.79 -14.64
C ILE A 165 -3.65 1.00 -13.14
N ILE A 166 -2.43 1.16 -12.65
CA ILE A 166 -2.12 1.22 -11.22
C ILE A 166 -1.63 2.63 -10.89
N ASP A 167 -2.36 3.35 -10.03
CA ASP A 167 -1.84 4.54 -9.35
C ASP A 167 -0.98 4.08 -8.17
N GLY A 168 0.34 4.12 -8.31
CA GLY A 168 1.26 3.66 -7.28
C GLY A 168 1.55 4.72 -6.22
N PRO A 169 2.20 4.35 -5.11
CA PRO A 169 2.59 5.31 -4.07
C PRO A 169 3.78 6.17 -4.52
N PRO A 170 4.01 7.34 -3.89
CA PRO A 170 5.25 8.09 -4.06
C PRO A 170 6.42 7.43 -3.32
N GLY A 171 7.65 7.85 -3.65
CA GLY A 171 8.86 7.50 -2.90
C GLY A 171 9.74 6.45 -3.57
N ILE A 172 10.53 5.74 -2.76
CA ILE A 172 11.50 4.73 -3.20
C ILE A 172 11.53 3.47 -2.32
N GLY A 173 10.56 3.34 -1.41
CA GLY A 173 10.53 2.30 -0.38
C GLY A 173 9.78 1.02 -0.80
N CYS A 174 9.50 0.18 0.20
CA CYS A 174 8.72 -1.05 0.06
C CYS A 174 7.35 -0.87 -0.65
N PRO A 175 6.61 0.24 -0.43
CA PRO A 175 5.36 0.48 -1.16
C PRO A 175 5.57 0.53 -2.69
N VAL A 176 6.59 1.25 -3.16
CA VAL A 176 6.91 1.37 -4.59
C VAL A 176 7.33 0.03 -5.17
N ILE A 177 8.17 -0.72 -4.46
CA ILE A 177 8.57 -2.08 -4.88
C ILE A 177 7.34 -2.97 -5.05
N SER A 178 6.40 -2.91 -4.10
CA SER A 178 5.17 -3.71 -4.12
C SER A 178 4.23 -3.29 -5.27
N ALA A 179 4.21 -2.00 -5.63
CA ALA A 179 3.39 -1.49 -6.73
C ALA A 179 3.93 -1.86 -8.12
N ILE A 180 5.26 -1.90 -8.29
CA ILE A 180 5.88 -2.20 -9.59
C ILE A 180 6.22 -3.68 -9.78
N SER A 181 6.32 -4.49 -8.73
CA SER A 181 6.76 -5.89 -8.87
C SER A 181 5.87 -6.69 -9.83
N GLY A 182 6.46 -7.19 -10.92
CA GLY A 182 5.76 -8.01 -11.91
C GLY A 182 4.79 -7.25 -12.83
N VAL A 183 5.03 -5.96 -13.05
CA VAL A 183 4.27 -5.15 -14.04
C VAL A 183 5.01 -5.08 -15.38
N ASP A 184 4.28 -4.79 -16.45
CA ASP A 184 4.82 -4.78 -17.82
C ASP A 184 5.48 -3.43 -18.18
N LEU A 185 5.04 -2.34 -17.55
CA LEU A 185 5.55 -1.00 -17.78
C LEU A 185 5.39 -0.12 -16.54
N VAL A 186 6.40 0.67 -16.23
CA VAL A 186 6.36 1.73 -15.22
C VAL A 186 6.47 3.10 -15.88
N LEU A 187 5.55 4.01 -15.55
CA LEU A 187 5.68 5.43 -15.85
C LEU A 187 6.08 6.18 -14.58
N ILE A 188 7.23 6.84 -14.63
CA ILE A 188 7.74 7.67 -13.53
C ILE A 188 7.35 9.12 -13.81
N VAL A 189 6.49 9.69 -12.98
CA VAL A 189 6.07 11.09 -13.06
C VAL A 189 6.96 11.92 -12.13
N THR A 190 7.75 12.81 -12.72
CA THR A 190 8.66 13.70 -11.99
C THR A 190 8.44 15.16 -12.37
N GLU A 191 9.10 16.06 -11.67
CA GLU A 191 9.16 17.49 -11.96
C GLU A 191 10.63 17.94 -12.06
N PRO A 192 10.96 19.03 -12.77
CA PRO A 192 12.34 19.42 -13.08
C PRO A 192 13.09 20.07 -11.89
N THR A 193 12.93 19.55 -10.68
CA THR A 193 13.70 19.98 -9.50
C THR A 193 14.86 19.02 -9.23
N LEU A 194 15.92 19.48 -8.57
CA LEU A 194 17.06 18.61 -8.18
C LEU A 194 16.61 17.38 -7.38
N SER A 195 15.66 17.55 -6.46
CA SER A 195 15.04 16.43 -5.73
C SER A 195 14.29 15.47 -6.66
N GLY A 196 13.48 15.99 -7.60
CA GLY A 196 12.73 15.18 -8.55
C GLY A 196 13.64 14.34 -9.46
N ILE A 197 14.79 14.89 -9.85
CA ILE A 197 15.80 14.18 -10.64
C ILE A 197 16.41 13.04 -9.81
N HIS A 198 16.91 13.32 -8.60
CA HIS A 198 17.54 12.30 -7.76
C HIS A 198 16.58 11.15 -7.39
N ASP A 199 15.32 11.47 -7.06
CA ASP A 199 14.33 10.44 -6.73
C ASP A 199 13.95 9.61 -7.97
N MET A 200 13.80 10.26 -9.13
CA MET A 200 13.57 9.56 -10.41
C MET A 200 14.72 8.60 -10.76
N GLU A 201 15.97 9.03 -10.62
CA GLU A 201 17.15 8.17 -10.87
C GLU A 201 17.15 6.92 -9.99
N ARG A 202 16.77 7.06 -8.72
CA ARG A 202 16.63 5.93 -7.80
C ARG A 202 15.52 4.97 -8.24
N ILE A 203 14.34 5.49 -8.60
CA ILE A 203 13.24 4.67 -9.10
C ILE A 203 13.64 3.94 -10.38
N LEU A 204 14.31 4.62 -11.32
CA LEU A 204 14.87 3.99 -12.52
C LEU A 204 15.82 2.85 -12.16
N GLY A 205 16.65 3.03 -11.15
CA GLY A 205 17.52 1.98 -10.60
C GLY A 205 16.74 0.78 -10.08
N VAL A 206 15.65 1.00 -9.32
CA VAL A 206 14.78 -0.08 -8.82
C VAL A 206 14.08 -0.80 -9.97
N ALA A 207 13.47 -0.08 -10.91
CA ALA A 207 12.82 -0.68 -12.08
C ALA A 207 13.80 -1.52 -12.91
N LYS A 208 15.02 -1.00 -13.13
CA LYS A 208 16.10 -1.72 -13.81
C LYS A 208 16.51 -2.99 -13.06
N HIS A 209 16.61 -2.94 -11.72
CA HIS A 209 16.92 -4.13 -10.91
C HIS A 209 15.90 -5.25 -11.14
N PHE A 210 14.62 -4.92 -11.25
CA PHE A 210 13.55 -5.87 -11.55
C PHE A 210 13.36 -6.16 -13.04
N SER A 211 14.23 -5.63 -13.92
CA SER A 211 14.13 -5.78 -15.38
C SER A 211 12.79 -5.30 -15.97
N ILE A 212 12.22 -4.26 -15.37
CA ILE A 212 10.93 -3.69 -15.78
C ILE A 212 11.19 -2.49 -16.70
N PRO A 213 10.58 -2.44 -17.90
CA PRO A 213 10.62 -1.26 -18.75
C PRO A 213 10.08 -0.04 -18.00
N ALA A 214 10.84 1.06 -18.02
CA ALA A 214 10.47 2.31 -17.38
C ALA A 214 10.53 3.46 -18.39
N VAL A 215 9.52 4.33 -18.34
CA VAL A 215 9.46 5.59 -19.09
C VAL A 215 9.23 6.74 -18.12
N VAL A 216 9.60 7.95 -18.52
CA VAL A 216 9.55 9.14 -17.67
C VAL A 216 8.58 10.17 -18.27
N CYS A 217 7.71 10.72 -17.44
CA CYS A 217 6.95 11.93 -17.73
C CYS A 217 7.50 13.06 -16.87
N ILE A 218 8.01 14.10 -17.52
CA ILE A 218 8.38 15.36 -16.86
C ILE A 218 7.12 16.23 -16.83
N ASN A 219 6.45 16.25 -15.68
CA ASN A 219 5.30 17.11 -15.46
C ASN A 219 5.76 18.47 -14.90
N LYS A 220 4.90 19.48 -14.99
CA LYS A 220 5.18 20.84 -14.50
C LYS A 220 6.52 21.38 -15.01
N PHE A 221 6.81 21.18 -16.29
CA PHE A 221 8.16 21.43 -16.84
C PHE A 221 8.63 22.89 -16.67
N ASP A 222 7.68 23.81 -16.52
CA ASP A 222 7.87 25.26 -16.46
C ASP A 222 8.15 25.80 -15.04
N ILE A 223 8.04 24.97 -14.00
CA ILE A 223 8.24 25.43 -12.61
C ILE A 223 9.70 25.70 -12.27
N ASN A 224 10.63 25.18 -13.07
CA ASN A 224 12.06 25.39 -12.90
C ASN A 224 12.73 25.53 -14.28
N PRO A 225 12.80 26.76 -14.83
CA PRO A 225 13.28 27.01 -16.19
C PRO A 225 14.82 26.87 -16.36
N GLY A 226 15.57 26.64 -15.28
CA GLY A 226 17.04 26.53 -15.28
C GLY A 226 17.70 27.54 -14.36
#